data_AF-A0A919N3M8-F1
#
_entry.id   AF-A0A919N3M8-F1
#
_cell.length_a   1.000
_cell.length_b   1.000
_cell.length_c   1.000
_cell.angle_alpha   90.00
_cell.angle_beta   90.00
_cell.angle_gamma   90.00
#
_symmetry.space_group_name_H-M   'P 1'
#
loop_
_entity.id
_entity.type
_entity.pdbx_description
1 polymer ?
#
loop_
_entity_poly.entity_id
_entity_poly.type
_entity_poly.pdbx_seq_one_letter_code
_entity_poly.pdbx_strand_id
1 'polypeptide(L)'
;MTARGVLTMVGTAVGGLIGWSETAPTADPESLRGLFADFGVRVGPDEADLEEAIRAFQLRLGLQPDGEAGPETVHLLARYAAEARELTRFRDAA
;
A
#
# COMPACT_ATOMS: atom_id res chain seq x y z
N MET A 1 -24.20 -10.52 2.35
CA MET A 1 -24.10 -9.13 2.84
C MET A 1 -22.66 -8.86 3.19
N THR A 2 -22.10 -7.83 2.56
CA THR A 2 -20.70 -7.44 2.45
C THR A 2 -20.07 -7.12 3.81
N ALA A 3 -18.93 -7.76 4.11
CA ALA A 3 -18.13 -7.42 5.27
C ALA A 3 -17.46 -6.05 5.05
N ARG A 4 -17.94 -5.04 5.78
CA ARG A 4 -17.29 -3.72 5.90
C ARG A 4 -16.20 -3.82 6.97
N GLY A 5 -14.97 -4.06 6.55
CA GLY A 5 -13.79 -3.95 7.41
C GLY A 5 -13.41 -2.48 7.58
N VAL A 6 -13.66 -1.93 8.77
CA VAL A 6 -13.34 -0.56 9.15
C VAL A 6 -11.84 -0.48 9.44
N LEU A 7 -11.11 0.32 8.64
CA LEU A 7 -9.71 0.68 8.89
C LEU A 7 -9.66 1.67 10.05
N THR A 8 -9.53 1.16 11.27
CA THR A 8 -9.25 1.99 12.44
C THR A 8 -7.74 2.17 12.57
N MET A 9 -7.27 3.31 12.07
CA MET A 9 -5.93 3.84 12.35
C MET A 9 -5.93 4.38 13.79
N VAL A 10 -5.13 3.78 14.68
CA VAL A 10 -4.72 4.40 15.95
C VAL A 10 -3.23 4.17 16.12
N GLY A 11 -2.47 5.27 16.10
CA GLY A 11 -1.08 5.31 16.49
C GLY A 11 -0.96 5.55 17.99
N THR A 12 -0.23 4.66 18.67
CA THR A 12 0.56 4.95 19.88
C THR A 12 1.46 3.75 20.12
N ALA A 13 2.77 3.96 19.98
CA ALA A 13 3.77 2.97 20.32
C ALA A 13 3.64 2.57 21.80
N VAL A 14 3.34 1.29 22.05
CA VAL A 14 3.59 0.62 23.33
C VAL A 14 4.23 -0.72 22.99
N GLY A 15 5.43 -0.94 23.52
CA GLY A 15 6.20 -2.15 23.31
C GLY A 15 5.49 -3.38 23.86
N GLY A 16 5.69 -4.50 23.17
CA GLY A 16 5.40 -5.84 23.66
C GLY A 16 4.14 -6.48 23.09
N LEU A 17 4.35 -7.54 22.30
CA LEU A 17 3.44 -8.68 22.15
C LEU A 17 2.13 -8.46 21.39
N ILE A 18 2.21 -7.95 20.16
CA ILE A 18 1.33 -8.45 19.09
C ILE A 18 2.27 -9.01 18.02
N GLY A 19 2.24 -10.33 17.85
CA GLY A 19 3.06 -11.04 16.89
C GLY A 19 2.75 -10.57 15.47
N TRP A 20 3.55 -9.62 14.99
CA TRP A 20 3.87 -9.59 13.57
C TRP A 20 4.76 -10.82 13.38
N SER A 21 4.23 -11.89 12.82
CA SER A 21 5.03 -13.06 12.45
C SER A 21 6.29 -12.59 11.74
N GLU A 22 7.43 -13.22 12.05
CA GLU A 22 8.77 -12.96 11.50
C GLU A 22 8.89 -13.17 9.98
N THR A 23 7.75 -13.21 9.29
CA THR A 23 7.60 -12.95 7.87
C THR A 23 6.38 -12.03 7.80
N ALA A 24 6.61 -10.72 7.76
CA ALA A 24 5.52 -9.79 7.49
C ALA A 24 4.82 -10.30 6.22
N PRO A 25 3.50 -10.56 6.22
CA PRO A 25 2.84 -11.00 5.00
C PRO A 25 3.10 -9.92 3.96
N THR A 26 3.90 -10.24 2.95
CA THR A 26 3.96 -9.47 1.69
C THR A 26 2.52 -9.20 1.34
N ALA A 27 2.14 -7.92 1.32
CA ALA A 27 0.75 -7.55 1.09
C ALA A 27 0.24 -8.30 -0.15
N ASP A 28 -0.99 -8.79 -0.05
CA ASP A 28 -1.61 -9.56 -1.13
C ASP A 28 -1.46 -8.82 -2.48
N PRO A 29 -1.02 -9.50 -3.57
CA PRO A 29 -0.76 -8.85 -4.86
C PRO A 29 -1.96 -8.10 -5.45
N GLU A 30 -3.20 -8.57 -5.26
CA GLU A 30 -4.38 -7.83 -5.70
C GLU A 30 -4.55 -6.52 -4.91
N SER A 31 -4.34 -6.57 -3.60
CA SER A 31 -4.40 -5.41 -2.72
C SER A 31 -3.37 -4.35 -3.11
N LEU A 32 -2.14 -4.76 -3.45
CA LEU A 32 -1.09 -3.86 -3.95
C LEU A 32 -1.47 -3.22 -5.29
N ARG A 33 -1.99 -4.01 -6.23
CA ARG A 33 -2.49 -3.47 -7.51
C ARG A 33 -3.63 -2.47 -7.30
N GLY A 34 -4.52 -2.73 -6.34
CA GLY A 34 -5.58 -1.80 -5.96
C GLY A 34 -5.03 -0.46 -5.45
N LEU A 35 -4.02 -0.50 -4.57
CA LEU A 35 -3.36 0.71 -4.09
C LEU A 35 -2.67 1.48 -5.22
N PHE A 36 -1.98 0.79 -6.12
CA PHE A 36 -1.42 1.42 -7.32
C PHE A 36 -2.50 2.05 -8.20
N ALA A 37 -3.65 1.39 -8.37
CA ALA A 37 -4.77 1.93 -9.14
C ALA A 37 -5.35 3.21 -8.50
N ASP A 38 -5.33 3.34 -7.17
CA ASP A 38 -5.73 4.57 -6.48
C ASP A 38 -4.81 5.76 -6.79
N PHE A 39 -3.54 5.49 -7.12
CA PHE A 39 -2.62 6.50 -7.68
C PHE A 39 -2.88 6.83 -9.14
N GLY A 40 -3.77 6.09 -9.80
CA GLY A 40 -3.92 6.13 -11.25
C GLY A 40 -2.87 5.31 -12.00
N VAL A 41 -2.09 4.47 -11.31
CA VAL A 41 -1.12 3.55 -11.93
C VAL A 41 -1.79 2.19 -12.11
N ARG A 42 -2.00 1.79 -13.37
CA ARG A 42 -2.45 0.42 -13.68
C ARG A 42 -1.24 -0.49 -13.84
N VAL A 43 -1.10 -1.39 -12.88
CA VAL A 43 -0.14 -2.49 -12.91
C VAL A 43 -0.75 -3.65 -13.67
N GLY A 44 0.05 -4.35 -14.48
CA GLY A 44 -0.39 -5.52 -15.20
C GLY A 44 -0.73 -6.72 -14.29
N PRO A 45 -1.35 -7.76 -14.86
CA PRO A 45 -1.78 -8.93 -14.10
C PRO A 45 -0.62 -9.80 -13.63
N ASP A 46 0.55 -9.68 -14.25
CA ASP A 46 1.70 -10.53 -13.97
C ASP A 46 2.43 -10.06 -12.70
N GLU A 47 3.15 -10.98 -12.05
CA GLU A 47 3.94 -10.67 -10.86
C GLU A 47 5.13 -9.77 -11.20
N ALA A 48 5.74 -9.96 -12.38
CA ALA A 48 6.85 -9.13 -12.85
C ALA A 48 6.46 -7.66 -13.02
N ASP A 49 5.25 -7.39 -13.54
CA ASP A 49 4.74 -6.02 -13.68
C ASP A 49 4.55 -5.36 -12.30
N LEU A 50 4.08 -6.14 -11.33
CA LEU A 50 3.90 -5.66 -9.96
C LEU A 50 5.23 -5.39 -9.28
N GLU A 51 6.20 -6.28 -9.44
CA GLU A 51 7.55 -6.10 -8.91
C GLU A 51 8.21 -4.84 -9.50
N GLU A 52 8.10 -4.62 -10.80
CA GLU A 52 8.62 -3.41 -11.46
C GLU A 52 7.95 -2.14 -10.91
N ALA A 53 6.63 -2.15 -10.72
CA ALA A 53 5.90 -1.03 -10.14
C ALA A 53 6.35 -0.75 -8.69
N ILE A 54 6.60 -1.79 -7.90
CA ILE A 54 7.12 -1.68 -6.53
C ILE A 54 8.54 -1.09 -6.56
N ARG A 55 9.43 -1.59 -7.42
CA ARG A 55 10.80 -1.04 -7.56
C ARG A 55 10.77 0.43 -7.95
N ALA A 56 9.93 0.82 -8.90
CA ALA A 56 9.77 2.20 -9.32
C ALA A 56 9.26 3.10 -8.19
N PHE A 57 8.31 2.61 -7.39
CA PHE A 57 7.80 3.32 -6.21
C PHE A 57 8.89 3.49 -5.14
N GLN A 58 9.60 2.41 -4.83
CA GLN A 58 10.71 2.41 -3.88
C GLN A 58 11.80 3.40 -4.28
N LEU A 59 12.25 3.36 -5.55
CA LEU A 59 13.22 4.31 -6.10
C LEU A 59 12.77 5.76 -5.89
N ARG A 60 11.49 6.05 -6.17
CA ARG A 60 10.94 7.41 -6.09
C ARG A 60 10.88 7.94 -4.66
N LEU A 61 10.73 7.06 -3.68
CA LEU A 61 10.73 7.40 -2.26
C LEU A 61 12.10 7.28 -1.60
N GLY A 62 13.14 6.89 -2.34
CA GLY A 62 14.49 6.71 -1.80
C GLY A 62 14.65 5.45 -0.96
N LEU A 63 13.76 4.47 -1.10
CA LEU A 63 13.87 3.15 -0.49
C LEU A 63 14.82 2.26 -1.32
N GLN A 64 15.25 1.14 -0.73
CA GLN A 64 15.94 0.10 -1.49
C GLN A 64 14.96 -0.49 -2.54
N PRO A 65 15.31 -0.54 -3.83
CA PRO A 65 14.42 -1.00 -4.89
C PRO A 65 14.51 -2.52 -5.06
N ASP A 66 14.22 -3.27 -4.00
CA ASP A 66 14.26 -4.73 -3.99
C ASP A 66 13.08 -5.37 -4.73
N GLY A 67 11.99 -4.63 -4.95
CA GLY A 67 10.76 -5.12 -5.57
C GLY A 67 9.82 -5.83 -4.59
N GLU A 68 10.17 -5.86 -3.31
CA GLU A 68 9.39 -6.50 -2.27
C GLU A 68 8.55 -5.46 -1.50
N ALA A 69 7.25 -5.73 -1.39
CA ALA A 69 6.35 -4.92 -0.59
C ALA A 69 6.46 -5.25 0.92
N GLY A 70 7.60 -4.92 1.51
CA GLY A 70 7.82 -4.99 2.96
C GLY A 70 6.97 -3.99 3.75
N PRO A 71 6.99 -4.03 5.10
CA PRO A 71 6.13 -3.20 5.95
C PRO A 71 6.23 -1.70 5.68
N GLU A 72 7.45 -1.20 5.44
CA GLU A 72 7.68 0.22 5.13
C GLU A 72 7.10 0.59 3.76
N THR A 73 7.36 -0.21 2.73
CA THR A 73 6.78 -0.05 1.38
C THR A 73 5.25 -0.01 1.43
N VAL A 74 4.64 -0.97 2.13
CA VAL A 74 3.18 -1.09 2.26
C VAL A 74 2.60 0.11 3.02
N HIS A 75 3.23 0.51 4.13
CA HIS A 75 2.79 1.66 4.92
C HIS A 75 2.76 2.94 4.07
N LEU A 76 3.84 3.21 3.33
CA LEU A 76 3.94 4.37 2.46
C LEU A 76 2.92 4.30 1.33
N LEU A 77 2.81 3.17 0.65
CA LEU A 77 1.87 2.98 -0.46
C LEU A 77 0.42 3.22 0.00
N ALA A 78 0.03 2.66 1.14
CA ALA A 78 -1.31 2.86 1.70
C ALA A 78 -1.59 4.32 2.08
N ARG A 79 -0.63 5.01 2.71
CA ARG A 79 -0.75 6.42 3.09
C ARG A 79 -0.99 7.30 1.87
N TYR A 80 -0.11 7.19 0.88
CA TYR A 80 -0.17 7.98 -0.33
C TYR A 80 -1.44 7.66 -1.16
N ALA A 81 -1.94 6.41 -1.13
CA ALA A 81 -3.18 6.03 -1.82
C ALA A 81 -4.41 6.67 -1.17
N ALA A 82 -4.42 6.74 0.16
CA ALA A 82 -5.47 7.45 0.89
C ALA A 82 -5.48 8.95 0.55
N GLU A 83 -4.32 9.60 0.50
CA GLU A 83 -4.17 11.00 0.11
C GLU A 83 -4.68 11.24 -1.33
N ALA A 84 -4.35 10.36 -2.27
CA ALA A 84 -4.81 10.45 -3.67
C ALA A 84 -6.34 10.32 -3.82
N ARG A 85 -6.96 9.40 -3.06
CA ARG A 85 -8.41 9.23 -3.02
C ARG A 85 -9.11 10.47 -2.45
N GLU A 86 -8.55 11.05 -1.40
CA GLU A 86 -9.11 12.24 -0.77
C GLU A 86 -9.10 13.43 -1.73
N LEU A 87 -7.99 13.64 -2.44
CA LEU A 87 -7.90 14.67 -3.47
C LEU A 87 -8.94 14.49 -4.58
N THR A 88 -9.13 13.24 -5.02
CA THR A 88 -10.13 12.89 -6.04
C THR A 88 -11.54 13.22 -5.55
N ARG A 89 -11.88 12.86 -4.30
CA ARG A 89 -13.17 13.21 -3.69
C ARG A 89 -13.41 14.71 -3.68
N PHE A 90 -12.41 15.52 -3.32
CA PHE A 90 -12.57 16.97 -3.29
C PHE A 90 -12.84 17.55 -4.68
N ARG A 91 -12.15 17.04 -5.72
CA ARG A 91 -12.39 17.45 -7.10
C ARG A 91 -13.82 17.16 -7.55
N ASP A 92 -14.36 16.01 -7.19
CA ASP A 92 -15.68 15.58 -7.65
C ASP A 92 -16.84 16.24 -6.86
N ALA A 93 -16.53 16.91 -5.74
CA ALA A 93 -17.49 17.61 -4.89
C ALA A 93 -17.63 19.12 -5.20
N ALA A 94 -16.85 19.64 -6.17
CA ALA A 94 -16.83 21.04 -6.60
C ALA A 94 -17.56 21.24 -7.94
#